data_AF-R9JMR5-F1
#
_entry.id   AF-R9JMR5-F1
#
_cell.length_a   1.000
_cell.length_b   1.000
_cell.length_c   1.000
_cell.angle_alpha   90.00
_cell.angle_beta   90.00
_cell.angle_gamma   90.00
#
_symmetry.space_group_name_H-M   'P 1'
#
loop_
_entity.id
_entity.type
_entity.pdbx_description
1 polymer ?
#
loop_
_entity_poly.entity_id
_entity_poly.type
_entity_poly.pdbx_seq_one_letter_code
_entity_poly.pdbx_strand_id
1 'polypeptide(L)'
;MGLYDRELEGTDDIFNAVKEIVDKGNLGNKIEVVRMFSAAKREYELNQLKDKFEEKSGRKYIREVIVIDGQSAIVVAQRDDNPEHGFWYQPIILNNYSNVLYETMEQALIGMVCLKTDNLNASIWINKMLGINI
;
A
#
# COMPACT_ATOMS: atom_id res chain seq x y z
N MET A 1 13.40 -37.94 -1.71
CA MET A 1 12.43 -36.94 -2.22
C MET A 1 12.29 -35.87 -1.18
N GLY A 2 12.73 -34.65 -1.49
CA GLY A 2 12.66 -33.54 -0.55
C GLY A 2 11.23 -33.00 -0.46
N LEU A 3 10.88 -32.40 0.67
CA LEU A 3 9.62 -31.67 0.86
C LEU A 3 9.42 -30.54 -0.19
N TYR A 4 10.48 -30.16 -0.90
CA TYR A 4 10.50 -29.10 -1.90
C TYR A 4 10.18 -29.56 -3.34
N ASP A 5 10.02 -30.87 -3.59
CA ASP A 5 9.76 -31.42 -4.94
C ASP A 5 8.26 -31.61 -5.26
N ARG A 6 7.33 -31.06 -4.45
CA ARG A 6 5.89 -31.18 -4.70
C ARG A 6 5.30 -29.88 -5.23
N GLU A 7 4.73 -29.93 -6.43
CA GLU A 7 3.76 -28.93 -6.89
C GLU A 7 2.51 -29.04 -6.00
N LEU A 8 2.21 -27.98 -5.25
CA LEU A 8 1.02 -27.90 -4.40
C LEU A 8 -0.12 -27.32 -5.24
N GLU A 9 -1.15 -28.12 -5.52
CA GLU A 9 -2.23 -27.76 -6.45
C GLU A 9 -3.48 -27.18 -5.75
N GLY A 10 -3.55 -27.21 -4.41
CA GLY A 10 -4.75 -26.75 -3.68
C GLY A 10 -4.51 -26.22 -2.26
N THR A 11 -5.53 -25.54 -1.70
CA THR A 11 -5.48 -24.92 -0.37
C THR A 11 -5.32 -25.94 0.76
N ASP A 12 -5.92 -27.12 0.60
CA ASP A 12 -5.82 -28.23 1.56
C ASP A 12 -4.42 -28.85 1.56
N ASP A 13 -3.72 -28.88 0.42
CA ASP A 13 -2.34 -29.38 0.34
C ASP A 13 -1.35 -28.44 1.01
N ILE A 14 -1.55 -27.13 0.86
CA ILE A 14 -0.77 -26.10 1.58
C ILE A 14 -1.01 -26.24 3.09
N PHE A 15 -2.25 -26.41 3.53
CA PHE A 15 -2.57 -26.55 4.94
C PHE A 15 -1.94 -27.82 5.55
N ASN A 16 -2.02 -28.95 4.84
CA ASN A 16 -1.43 -30.21 5.29
C ASN A 16 0.11 -30.15 5.31
N ALA A 17 0.75 -29.49 4.34
CA ALA A 17 2.19 -29.28 4.34
C ALA A 17 2.64 -28.39 5.52
N VAL A 18 1.93 -27.29 5.77
CA VAL A 18 2.20 -26.42 6.93
C VAL A 18 2.00 -27.18 8.25
N LYS A 19 0.94 -27.98 8.34
CA LYS A 19 0.64 -28.81 9.52
C LYS A 19 1.74 -29.83 9.78
N GLU A 20 2.26 -30.52 8.77
CA GLU A 20 3.39 -31.45 8.94
C GLU A 20 4.67 -30.74 9.43
N ILE A 21 4.94 -29.53 8.92
CA ILE A 21 6.10 -28.73 9.35
C ILE A 21 5.94 -28.29 10.82
N VAL A 22 4.73 -27.94 11.24
CA VAL A 22 4.44 -27.55 12.63
C VAL A 22 4.41 -28.77 13.56
N ASP A 23 3.87 -29.91 13.15
CA ASP A 23 3.73 -31.07 14.03
C ASP A 23 5.03 -31.86 14.15
N LYS A 24 5.85 -31.93 13.09
CA LYS A 24 7.07 -32.76 13.04
C LYS A 24 8.39 -31.95 12.97
N GLY A 25 8.32 -30.64 12.75
CA GLY A 25 9.50 -29.79 12.55
C GLY A 25 10.17 -29.33 13.85
N ASN A 26 11.48 -29.06 13.76
CA ASN A 26 12.24 -28.41 14.82
C ASN A 26 11.71 -26.99 15.08
N LEU A 27 12.11 -26.37 16.20
CA LEU A 27 11.68 -25.02 16.58
C LEU A 27 11.96 -23.97 15.48
N GLY A 28 13.03 -24.15 14.69
CA GLY A 28 13.39 -23.26 13.58
C GLY A 28 12.33 -23.24 12.47
N ASN A 29 11.89 -24.42 12.03
CA ASN A 29 10.88 -24.54 10.97
C ASN A 29 9.54 -23.92 11.39
N LYS A 30 9.16 -24.04 12.67
CA LYS A 30 7.97 -23.39 13.23
C LYS A 30 8.05 -21.86 13.15
N ILE A 31 9.22 -21.30 13.44
CA ILE A 31 9.45 -19.85 13.38
C ILE A 31 9.37 -19.34 11.94
N GLU A 32 9.90 -20.09 10.96
CA GLU A 32 9.83 -19.73 9.55
C GLU A 32 8.39 -19.66 9.03
N VAL A 33 7.57 -20.67 9.35
CA VAL A 33 6.13 -20.68 8.99
C VAL A 33 5.41 -19.46 9.56
N VAL A 34 5.64 -19.13 10.85
CA VAL A 34 5.02 -17.96 11.48
C VAL A 34 5.44 -16.65 10.80
N ARG A 35 6.71 -16.54 10.39
CA ARG A 35 7.22 -15.36 9.67
C ARG A 35 6.58 -15.22 8.29
N MET A 36 6.48 -16.31 7.54
CA MET A 36 5.81 -16.34 6.24
C MET A 36 4.35 -15.91 6.36
N PHE A 37 3.62 -16.48 7.32
CA PHE A 37 2.22 -16.11 7.56
C PHE A 37 2.08 -14.64 7.97
N SER A 38 2.96 -14.14 8.83
CA SER A 38 2.94 -12.74 9.26
C SER A 38 3.22 -11.78 8.09
N ALA A 39 4.12 -12.14 7.18
CA ALA A 39 4.40 -11.36 5.97
C ALA A 39 3.18 -11.37 5.03
N ALA A 40 2.62 -12.54 4.75
CA ALA A 40 1.43 -12.69 3.91
C ALA A 40 0.23 -11.92 4.48
N LYS A 41 0.02 -11.96 5.81
CA LYS A 41 -1.03 -11.19 6.48
C LYS A 41 -0.85 -9.68 6.27
N ARG A 42 0.37 -9.15 6.43
CA ARG A 42 0.66 -7.73 6.21
C ARG A 42 0.43 -7.32 4.76
N GLU A 43 0.84 -8.16 3.82
CA GLU A 43 0.61 -7.91 2.39
C GLU A 43 -0.88 -7.90 2.06
N TYR A 44 -1.64 -8.84 2.61
CA TYR A 44 -3.10 -8.89 2.49
C TYR A 44 -3.77 -7.62 3.04
N GLU A 45 -3.40 -7.21 4.27
CA GLU A 45 -3.91 -5.97 4.89
C GLU A 45 -3.55 -4.72 4.07
N LEU A 46 -2.34 -4.67 3.51
CA LEU A 46 -1.91 -3.58 2.63
C LEU A 46 -2.72 -3.55 1.33
N ASN A 47 -2.98 -4.71 0.72
CA ASN A 47 -3.76 -4.79 -0.52
C ASN A 47 -5.21 -4.36 -0.28
N GLN A 48 -5.84 -4.82 0.81
CA GLN A 48 -7.18 -4.32 1.19
C GLN A 48 -7.22 -2.80 1.38
N LEU A 49 -6.14 -2.22 1.91
CA LEU A 49 -6.06 -0.78 2.08
C LEU A 49 -5.88 -0.05 0.74
N LYS A 50 -5.05 -0.60 -0.17
CA LYS A 50 -4.91 -0.10 -1.53
C LYS A 50 -6.25 -0.10 -2.27
N ASP A 51 -6.98 -1.21 -2.23
CA ASP A 51 -8.30 -1.34 -2.89
C ASP A 51 -9.26 -0.22 -2.46
N LYS A 52 -9.29 0.13 -1.16
CA LYS A 52 -10.11 1.24 -0.64
C LYS A 52 -9.72 2.59 -1.23
N PHE A 53 -8.42 2.84 -1.40
CA PHE A 53 -7.95 4.08 -2.02
C PHE A 53 -8.20 4.10 -3.52
N GLU A 54 -8.07 2.97 -4.20
CA GLU A 54 -8.40 2.83 -5.62
C GLU A 54 -9.88 3.16 -5.86
N GLU A 55 -10.78 2.53 -5.11
CA GLU A 55 -12.22 2.78 -5.18
C GLU A 55 -12.54 4.26 -4.92
N LYS A 56 -11.98 4.84 -3.85
CA LYS A 56 -12.23 6.23 -3.49
C LYS A 56 -11.67 7.22 -4.52
N SER A 57 -10.63 6.87 -5.26
CA SER A 57 -10.05 7.74 -6.28
C SER A 57 -11.01 7.99 -7.45
N GLY A 58 -11.87 7.02 -7.77
CA GLY A 58 -12.72 7.02 -8.95
C GLY A 58 -11.95 7.02 -10.28
N ARG A 59 -10.65 6.71 -10.27
CA ARG A 59 -9.80 6.73 -11.46
C ARG A 59 -9.85 5.39 -12.19
N LYS A 60 -9.88 5.45 -13.52
CA LYS A 60 -9.95 4.26 -14.38
C LYS A 60 -8.60 3.61 -14.62
N TYR A 61 -7.55 4.40 -14.82
CA TYR A 61 -6.22 3.93 -15.20
C TYR A 61 -5.23 4.10 -14.05
N ILE A 62 -5.48 3.40 -12.95
CA ILE A 62 -4.59 3.42 -11.79
C ILE A 62 -3.35 2.58 -12.11
N ARG A 63 -2.18 3.18 -11.90
CA ARG A 63 -0.89 2.51 -12.03
C ARG A 63 -0.42 1.97 -10.68
N GLU A 64 -0.55 2.80 -9.64
CA GLU A 64 0.00 2.51 -8.33
C GLU A 64 -0.76 3.25 -7.24
N VAL A 65 -0.83 2.63 -6.06
CA VAL A 65 -1.26 3.28 -4.82
C VAL A 65 -0.11 3.27 -3.81
N ILE A 66 0.38 4.47 -3.50
CA ILE A 66 1.43 4.70 -2.52
C ILE A 66 0.78 4.99 -1.18
N VAL A 67 0.66 3.96 -0.34
CA VAL A 67 0.10 4.09 1.01
C VAL A 67 1.09 4.83 1.91
N ILE A 68 0.65 5.92 2.54
CA ILE A 68 1.46 6.68 3.50
C ILE A 68 1.16 6.21 4.93
N ASP A 69 -0.13 6.06 5.25
CA ASP A 69 -0.58 5.47 6.51
C ASP A 69 -1.96 4.82 6.34
N GLY A 70 -2.55 4.32 7.44
CA GLY A 70 -3.83 3.63 7.43
C GLY A 70 -5.04 4.47 7.00
N GLN A 71 -4.89 5.78 6.76
CA GLN A 71 -5.96 6.70 6.36
C GLN A 71 -5.62 7.56 5.14
N SER A 72 -4.39 7.51 4.65
CA SER A 72 -3.94 8.33 3.54
C SER A 72 -3.00 7.62 2.56
N ALA A 73 -3.15 7.98 1.29
CA ALA A 73 -2.34 7.47 0.19
C ALA A 73 -2.25 8.48 -0.94
N ILE A 74 -1.31 8.25 -1.86
CA ILE A 74 -1.26 8.92 -3.17
C ILE A 74 -1.60 7.87 -4.22
N VAL A 75 -2.66 8.12 -4.99
CA VAL A 75 -3.02 7.31 -6.15
C VAL A 75 -2.36 7.91 -7.37
N VAL A 76 -1.57 7.10 -8.06
CA VAL A 76 -0.91 7.45 -9.32
C VAL A 76 -1.76 6.88 -10.45
N ALA A 77 -2.32 7.77 -11.27
CA ALA A 77 -3.16 7.39 -12.40
C ALA A 77 -2.59 7.93 -13.70
N GLN A 78 -2.71 7.16 -14.79
CA GLN A 78 -2.40 7.64 -16.13
C GLN A 78 -3.37 8.75 -16.55
N ARG A 79 -2.89 9.65 -17.41
CA ARG A 79 -3.73 10.77 -17.86
C ARG A 79 -4.90 10.31 -18.72
N ASP A 80 -4.62 9.35 -19.57
CA ASP A 80 -5.57 8.72 -20.46
C ASP A 80 -5.07 7.31 -20.76
N ASP A 81 -5.54 6.73 -21.85
CA ASP A 81 -5.10 5.42 -22.34
C ASP A 81 -3.68 5.45 -22.95
N ASN A 82 -3.08 6.63 -23.11
CA ASN A 82 -1.70 6.79 -23.56
C ASN A 82 -0.74 7.08 -22.39
N PRO A 83 0.11 6.12 -21.99
CA PRO A 83 1.08 6.30 -20.91
C PRO A 83 2.09 7.44 -21.15
N GLU A 84 2.33 7.83 -22.41
CA GLU A 84 3.28 8.91 -22.75
C GLU A 84 2.77 10.29 -22.36
N HIS A 85 1.45 10.46 -22.18
CA HIS A 85 0.87 11.73 -21.72
C HIS A 85 1.11 11.99 -20.22
N GLY A 86 1.73 11.04 -19.53
CA GLY A 86 2.17 11.18 -18.16
C GLY A 86 1.14 10.72 -17.13
N PHE A 87 1.33 11.18 -15.90
CA PHE A 87 0.56 10.72 -14.74
C PHE A 87 -0.04 11.90 -13.99
N TRP A 88 -1.12 11.63 -13.26
CA TRP A 88 -1.60 12.45 -12.17
C TRP A 88 -1.33 11.77 -10.84
N TYR A 89 -1.07 12.60 -9.85
CA TYR A 89 -0.86 12.20 -8.47
C TYR A 89 -2.01 12.77 -7.65
N GLN A 90 -2.85 11.90 -7.12
CA GLN A 90 -4.02 12.28 -6.33
C GLN A 90 -3.80 11.89 -4.86
N PRO A 91 -3.61 12.86 -3.94
CA PRO A 91 -3.61 12.57 -2.53
C PRO A 91 -5.04 12.29 -2.05
N ILE A 92 -5.21 11.18 -1.33
CA ILE A 92 -6.50 10.73 -0.80
C ILE A 92 -6.38 10.57 0.71
N ILE A 93 -7.38 11.05 1.42
CA ILE A 93 -7.61 10.77 2.84
C ILE A 93 -8.97 10.08 2.95
N LEU A 94 -9.06 8.91 3.57
CA LEU A 94 -10.31 8.15 3.61
C LEU A 94 -11.49 8.92 4.24
N ASN A 95 -11.21 9.77 5.23
CA ASN A 95 -12.24 10.55 5.94
C ASN A 95 -12.51 11.94 5.35
N ASN A 96 -11.73 12.38 4.35
CA ASN A 96 -11.90 13.67 3.68
C ASN A 96 -12.12 13.45 2.18
N TYR A 97 -12.64 14.43 1.46
CA TYR A 97 -12.83 14.33 0.02
C TYR A 97 -12.08 15.44 -0.70
N SER A 98 -11.20 15.06 -1.62
CA SER A 98 -10.51 15.99 -2.51
C SER A 98 -10.29 15.34 -3.87
N ASN A 99 -10.67 16.07 -4.91
CA ASN A 99 -10.44 15.68 -6.31
C ASN A 99 -9.27 16.43 -6.94
N VAL A 100 -8.47 17.12 -6.12
CA VAL A 100 -7.31 17.86 -6.63
C VAL A 100 -6.28 16.87 -7.17
N LEU A 101 -5.85 17.13 -8.40
CA LEU A 101 -4.81 16.38 -9.08
C LEU A 101 -3.54 17.21 -9.16
N TYR A 102 -2.42 16.55 -8.97
CA TYR A 102 -1.11 17.16 -9.09
C TYR A 102 -0.31 16.51 -10.21
N GLU A 103 0.69 17.23 -10.71
CA GLU A 103 1.53 16.76 -11.81
C GLU A 103 2.78 16.04 -11.31
N THR A 104 3.16 16.25 -10.06
CA THR A 104 4.31 15.58 -9.43
C THR A 104 3.97 15.00 -8.06
N MET A 105 4.79 14.06 -7.62
CA MET A 105 4.69 13.42 -6.31
C MET A 105 4.89 14.44 -5.18
N GLU A 106 5.83 15.37 -5.31
CA GLU A 106 6.13 16.40 -4.31
C GLU A 106 4.92 17.32 -4.10
N GLN A 107 4.29 17.75 -5.19
CA GLN A 107 3.06 18.54 -5.13
C GLN A 107 1.92 17.78 -4.44
N ALA A 108 1.75 16.49 -4.75
CA ALA A 108 0.75 15.66 -4.10
C ALA A 108 1.03 15.45 -2.60
N LEU A 109 2.29 15.31 -2.20
CA LEU A 109 2.70 15.24 -0.79
C LEU A 109 2.36 16.53 -0.05
N ILE A 110 2.68 17.70 -0.63
CA ILE A 110 2.30 19.01 -0.08
C ILE A 110 0.77 19.12 0.02
N GLY A 111 0.07 18.75 -1.06
CA GLY A 111 -1.39 18.73 -1.10
C GLY A 111 -1.99 17.84 -0.03
N MET A 112 -1.38 16.70 0.26
CA MET A 112 -1.82 15.80 1.34
C MET A 112 -1.67 16.45 2.72
N VAL A 113 -0.55 17.13 2.99
CA VAL A 113 -0.37 17.85 4.25
C VAL A 113 -1.45 18.91 4.42
N CYS A 114 -1.73 19.67 3.37
CA CYS A 114 -2.83 20.64 3.36
C CYS A 114 -4.17 19.97 3.67
N LEU A 115 -4.49 18.83 3.05
CA LEU A 115 -5.72 18.09 3.30
C LEU A 115 -5.81 17.51 4.71
N LYS A 116 -4.70 17.02 5.28
CA LYS A 116 -4.64 16.46 6.64
C LYS A 116 -4.80 17.52 7.73
N THR A 117 -4.42 18.74 7.42
CA THR A 117 -4.42 19.86 8.36
C THR A 117 -5.60 20.80 8.16
N ASP A 118 -6.50 20.49 7.22
CA ASP A 118 -7.56 21.41 6.77
C ASP A 118 -7.01 22.80 6.41
N ASN A 119 -5.80 22.83 5.84
CA ASN A 119 -4.97 24.02 5.58
C ASN A 119 -4.55 24.82 6.82
N LEU A 120 -4.95 24.43 8.03
CA LEU A 120 -4.57 25.08 9.27
C LEU A 120 -3.12 24.78 9.62
N ASN A 121 -2.28 25.81 9.69
CA ASN A 121 -0.84 25.66 9.97
C ASN A 121 -0.11 24.72 8.98
N ALA A 122 -0.67 24.47 7.79
CA ALA A 122 -0.07 23.59 6.79
C ALA A 122 1.36 24.04 6.44
N SER A 123 1.59 25.36 6.39
CA SER A 123 2.91 25.95 6.17
C SER A 123 3.94 25.49 7.20
N ILE A 124 3.59 25.35 8.48
CA ILE A 124 4.52 24.88 9.53
C ILE A 124 4.96 23.45 9.22
N TRP A 125 4.03 22.58 8.85
CA TRP A 125 4.31 21.18 8.53
C TRP A 125 5.09 21.02 7.22
N ILE A 126 4.74 21.80 6.19
CA ILE A 126 5.48 21.84 4.93
C ILE A 126 6.93 22.30 5.16
N ASN A 127 7.14 23.36 5.95
CA ASN A 127 8.48 23.83 6.27
C ASN A 127 9.30 22.77 7.03
N LYS A 128 8.68 22.06 7.98
CA LYS A 128 9.32 20.91 8.65
C LYS A 128 9.71 19.81 7.67
N MET A 129 8.85 19.48 6.69
CA MET A 129 9.19 18.50 5.64
C MET A 129 10.36 18.94 4.78
N LEU A 130 10.48 20.24 4.52
CA LEU A 130 11.59 20.83 3.76
C LEU A 130 12.87 21.03 4.60
N GLY A 131 12.85 20.65 5.88
CA GLY A 131 14.00 20.86 6.80
C GLY A 131 14.23 22.32 7.19
N ILE A 132 13.22 23.18 7.01
CA ILE A 132 13.28 24.59 7.38
C ILE A 132 12.77 24.72 8.83
N ASN A 133 13.66 25.11 9.74
CA ASN A 133 13.29 25.42 11.12
C ASN A 133 12.74 26.85 11.20
N ILE A 134 11.47 26.97 11.59
CA ILE A 134 10.75 28.23 11.88
C ILE A 134 10.37 28.23 13.35
#